data_AF-A0A673JU28-F1
#
_entry.id   AF-A0A673JU28-F1
#
_cell.length_a   1.000
_cell.length_b   1.000
_cell.length_c   1.000
_cell.angle_alpha   90.00
_cell.angle_beta   90.00
_cell.angle_gamma   90.00
#
_symmetry.space_group_name_H-M   'P 1'
#
loop_
_entity.id
_entity.type
_entity.pdbx_description
1 polymer ?
#
loop_
_entity_poly.entity_id
_entity_poly.type
_entity_poly.pdbx_seq_one_letter_code
_entity_poly.pdbx_strand_id
1 'polypeptide(L)'
;MLTTNPLLHMEHQLLLQLNHCNMGVLSALTRGLVRGADRMAEFTSKRGPRTFYKSRGARPTGVLTSSRKFIPVQAMIPEFVVPNLEGFNLKPYVSYKTPAGTEPPMTPEMFFNQVVAPQIERDIEEGVFNEENLEKYGLEKTQGGKLFKLHPRNFVR
;
A
#
# COMPACT_ATOMS: atom_id res chain seq x y z
N MET A 1 -46.95 48.70 -5.31
CA MET A 1 -46.92 47.86 -4.10
C MET A 1 -47.36 46.45 -4.50
N LEU A 2 -46.41 45.54 -4.68
CA LEU A 2 -46.71 44.12 -4.93
C LEU A 2 -46.36 43.39 -3.64
N THR A 3 -47.38 43.02 -2.87
CA THR A 3 -47.25 42.24 -1.64
C THR A 3 -46.91 40.80 -2.01
N THR A 4 -45.64 40.43 -1.93
CA THR A 4 -45.20 39.04 -2.02
C THR A 4 -45.53 38.34 -0.69
N ASN A 5 -46.56 37.50 -0.69
CA ASN A 5 -46.95 36.69 0.47
C ASN A 5 -45.81 35.72 0.84
N PRO A 6 -45.16 35.86 2.01
CA PRO A 6 -44.02 35.03 2.40
C PRO A 6 -44.41 33.58 2.75
N LEU A 7 -45.70 33.30 2.97
CA LEU A 7 -46.21 31.95 3.25
C LEU A 7 -46.20 31.03 2.03
N LEU A 8 -46.41 31.56 0.82
CA LEU A 8 -46.40 30.75 -0.41
C LEU A 8 -44.99 30.31 -0.81
N HIS A 9 -43.95 31.08 -0.47
CA HIS A 9 -42.57 30.71 -0.78
C HIS A 9 -42.06 29.56 0.11
N MET A 10 -42.53 29.49 1.36
CA MET A 10 -42.20 28.40 2.29
C MET A 10 -42.89 27.08 1.94
N GLU A 11 -44.14 27.13 1.46
CA GLU A 11 -44.92 25.97 1.01
C GLU A 11 -44.30 25.30 -0.24
N HIS A 12 -43.88 26.11 -1.22
CA HIS A 12 -43.19 25.60 -2.42
C HIS A 12 -41.83 24.97 -2.11
N GLN A 13 -41.13 25.48 -1.11
CA GLN A 13 -39.83 24.96 -0.69
C GLN A 13 -39.97 23.65 0.12
N LEU A 14 -41.01 23.51 0.93
CA LEU A 14 -41.35 22.26 1.62
C LEU A 14 -41.83 21.15 0.67
N LEU A 15 -42.66 21.49 -0.33
CA LEU A 15 -43.12 20.53 -1.35
C LEU A 15 -41.97 20.05 -2.25
N LEU A 16 -41.02 20.92 -2.60
CA LEU A 16 -39.82 20.51 -3.36
C LEU A 16 -38.86 19.64 -2.54
N GLN A 17 -38.75 19.86 -1.22
CA GLN A 17 -37.95 19.03 -0.31
C GLN A 17 -38.60 17.67 -0.03
N LEU A 18 -39.94 17.61 0.08
CA LEU A 18 -40.72 16.36 0.19
C LEU A 18 -40.64 15.51 -1.09
N ASN A 19 -40.65 16.15 -2.27
CA ASN A 19 -40.59 15.45 -3.56
C ASN A 19 -39.18 14.91 -3.89
N HIS A 20 -38.11 15.53 -3.40
CA HIS A 20 -36.75 14.99 -3.56
C HIS A 20 -36.51 13.75 -2.70
N CYS A 21 -37.11 13.68 -1.50
CA CYS A 21 -36.95 12.52 -0.61
C CYS A 21 -37.83 11.32 -1.03
N ASN A 22 -39.04 11.57 -1.55
CA ASN A 22 -39.97 10.50 -1.96
C ASN A 22 -39.52 9.74 -3.23
N MET A 23 -38.84 10.41 -4.17
CA MET A 23 -38.40 9.79 -5.43
C MET A 23 -37.27 8.75 -5.24
N GLY A 24 -36.45 8.88 -4.19
CA GLY A 24 -35.40 7.90 -3.87
C GLY A 24 -35.97 6.56 -3.41
N VAL A 25 -36.98 6.58 -2.54
CA VAL A 25 -37.59 5.38 -1.94
C VAL A 25 -38.47 4.64 -2.96
N LEU A 26 -39.29 5.36 -3.73
CA LEU A 26 -40.14 4.76 -4.76
C LEU A 26 -39.29 4.14 -5.89
N SER A 27 -38.19 4.80 -6.27
CA SER A 27 -37.27 4.26 -7.28
C SER A 27 -36.47 3.05 -6.79
N ALA A 28 -36.24 2.92 -5.48
CA ALA A 28 -35.62 1.74 -4.87
C ALA A 28 -36.59 0.56 -4.80
N LEU A 29 -37.86 0.81 -4.45
CA LEU A 29 -38.93 -0.20 -4.45
C LEU A 29 -39.22 -0.75 -5.84
N THR A 30 -39.39 0.14 -6.82
CA THR A 30 -39.56 -0.25 -8.23
C THR A 30 -38.34 -0.99 -8.78
N ARG A 31 -37.11 -0.60 -8.40
CA ARG A 31 -35.90 -1.39 -8.71
C ARG A 31 -35.94 -2.78 -8.07
N GLY A 32 -36.33 -2.91 -6.82
CA GLY A 32 -36.43 -4.21 -6.12
C GLY A 32 -37.50 -5.14 -6.69
N LEU A 33 -38.59 -4.59 -7.25
CA LEU A 33 -39.66 -5.36 -7.90
C LEU A 33 -39.33 -5.77 -9.34
N VAL A 34 -38.65 -4.91 -10.11
CA VAL A 34 -38.40 -5.13 -11.55
C VAL A 34 -37.02 -5.73 -11.83
N ARG A 35 -36.01 -5.40 -11.01
CA ARG A 35 -34.64 -5.91 -11.15
C ARG A 35 -34.33 -6.80 -9.95
N GLY A 36 -34.03 -8.07 -10.22
CA GLY A 36 -33.54 -9.02 -9.20
C GLY A 36 -32.20 -8.58 -8.60
N ALA A 37 -31.58 -9.45 -7.79
CA ALA A 37 -30.32 -9.14 -7.12
C ALA A 37 -29.22 -8.68 -8.10
N ASP A 38 -28.46 -7.67 -7.68
CA ASP A 38 -27.38 -7.07 -8.46
C ASP A 38 -26.18 -8.03 -8.59
N ARG A 39 -25.88 -8.44 -9.82
CA ARG A 39 -24.77 -9.34 -10.21
C ARG A 39 -23.53 -8.59 -10.71
N MET A 40 -23.61 -7.28 -10.92
CA MET A 40 -22.53 -6.48 -11.52
C MET A 40 -21.66 -5.80 -10.47
N ALA A 41 -22.23 -5.43 -9.32
CA ALA A 41 -21.43 -4.79 -8.29
C ALA A 41 -20.60 -5.78 -7.49
N GLU A 42 -19.42 -5.32 -7.05
CA GLU A 42 -18.45 -6.14 -6.32
C GLU A 42 -19.10 -6.79 -5.09
N PHE A 43 -18.85 -8.08 -4.91
CA PHE A 43 -19.37 -8.79 -3.76
C PHE A 43 -18.60 -8.38 -2.50
N THR A 44 -19.30 -7.93 -1.46
CA THR A 44 -18.64 -7.41 -0.25
C THR A 44 -19.16 -8.06 1.03
N SER A 45 -18.44 -7.87 2.14
CA SER A 45 -18.84 -8.41 3.45
C SER A 45 -20.21 -7.91 3.95
N LYS A 46 -20.81 -6.90 3.33
CA LYS A 46 -22.12 -6.34 3.72
C LYS A 46 -23.31 -6.95 2.95
N ARG A 47 -23.03 -7.72 1.90
CA ARG A 47 -24.05 -8.25 0.98
C ARG A 47 -24.45 -9.70 1.29
N GLY A 48 -23.65 -10.42 2.08
CA GLY A 48 -23.89 -11.80 2.43
C GLY A 48 -24.65 -11.98 3.76
N PRO A 49 -25.09 -13.21 4.07
CA PRO A 49 -25.69 -13.56 5.35
C PRO A 49 -24.65 -13.51 6.49
N ARG A 50 -25.09 -13.69 7.74
CA ARG A 50 -24.23 -13.61 8.94
C ARG A 50 -22.96 -14.49 8.90
N THR A 51 -23.01 -15.65 8.24
CA THR A 51 -21.88 -16.58 8.12
C THR A 51 -20.87 -16.18 7.06
N PHE A 52 -21.18 -15.17 6.24
CA PHE A 52 -20.34 -14.74 5.15
C PHE A 52 -19.22 -13.80 5.63
N TYR A 53 -18.06 -14.37 5.93
CA TYR A 53 -16.89 -13.63 6.41
C TYR A 53 -15.82 -13.45 5.31
N LYS A 54 -15.96 -12.41 4.48
CA LYS A 54 -15.01 -12.09 3.38
C LYS A 54 -13.77 -11.28 3.82
N SER A 55 -13.83 -10.57 4.96
CA SER A 55 -12.85 -9.55 5.38
C SER A 55 -12.73 -8.35 4.41
N ARG A 56 -11.76 -7.45 4.67
CA ARG A 56 -11.47 -6.23 3.89
C ARG A 56 -9.98 -6.05 3.55
N GLY A 57 -9.23 -7.15 3.49
CA GLY A 57 -7.80 -7.11 3.15
C GLY A 57 -6.85 -6.87 4.33
N ALA A 58 -7.37 -6.72 5.55
CA ALA A 58 -6.55 -6.75 6.77
C ALA A 58 -5.80 -8.09 6.85
N ARG A 59 -4.47 -8.04 7.01
CA ARG A 59 -3.65 -9.23 7.19
C ARG A 59 -3.74 -9.71 8.64
N PRO A 60 -3.81 -11.03 8.88
CA PRO A 60 -3.93 -11.57 10.24
C PRO A 60 -2.64 -11.29 11.04
N THR A 61 -2.81 -10.91 12.31
CA THR A 61 -1.72 -10.63 13.27
C THR A 61 -1.60 -11.70 14.36
N GLY A 62 -2.25 -12.85 14.15
CA GLY A 62 -2.32 -13.93 15.14
C GLY A 62 -3.22 -15.06 14.67
N VAL A 63 -3.57 -15.93 15.61
CA VAL A 63 -4.32 -17.17 15.33
C VAL A 63 -5.57 -17.29 16.21
N LEU A 64 -6.60 -17.94 15.68
CA LEU A 64 -7.80 -18.32 16.43
C LEU A 64 -7.62 -19.71 17.02
N THR A 65 -7.92 -19.88 18.30
CA THR A 65 -7.94 -21.18 18.96
C THR A 65 -9.23 -21.95 18.64
N SER A 66 -9.25 -23.25 18.97
CA SER A 66 -10.46 -24.09 18.91
C SER A 66 -11.63 -23.50 19.72
N SER A 67 -11.34 -22.80 20.81
CA SER A 67 -12.32 -22.09 21.65
C SER A 67 -12.79 -20.75 21.06
N ARG A 68 -12.40 -20.41 19.82
CA ARG A 68 -12.65 -19.13 19.14
C ARG A 68 -12.04 -17.90 19.83
N LYS A 69 -11.06 -18.10 20.72
CA LYS A 69 -10.30 -17.00 21.31
C LYS A 69 -9.20 -16.59 20.35
N PHE A 70 -9.03 -15.30 20.13
CA PHE A 70 -7.93 -14.77 19.32
C PHE A 70 -6.69 -14.58 20.18
N ILE A 71 -5.54 -15.07 19.70
CA ILE A 71 -4.23 -14.89 20.33
C ILE A 71 -3.35 -14.10 19.38
N PRO A 72 -2.94 -12.86 19.73
CA PRO A 72 -1.99 -12.09 18.93
C PRO A 72 -0.60 -12.74 19.01
N VAL A 73 0.13 -12.75 17.88
CA VAL A 73 1.50 -13.25 17.80
C VAL A 73 2.41 -12.07 17.51
N GLN A 74 3.27 -11.69 18.46
CA GLN A 74 4.11 -10.49 18.36
C GLN A 74 4.94 -10.47 17.07
N ALA A 75 5.52 -11.61 16.67
CA ALA A 75 6.31 -11.72 15.44
C ALA A 75 5.50 -11.50 14.13
N MET A 76 4.17 -11.54 14.18
CA MET A 76 3.30 -11.24 13.03
C MET A 76 2.84 -9.78 13.01
N ILE A 77 3.01 -9.04 14.11
CA ILE A 77 2.64 -7.63 14.21
C ILE A 77 3.78 -6.80 13.60
N PRO A 78 3.52 -5.98 12.57
CA PRO A 78 4.57 -5.17 11.96
C PRO A 78 5.05 -4.08 12.91
N GLU A 79 6.36 -3.93 13.02
CA GLU A 79 7.02 -2.89 13.81
C GLU A 79 7.56 -1.80 12.88
N PHE A 80 7.27 -0.54 13.19
CA PHE A 80 7.76 0.61 12.43
C PHE A 80 9.13 1.03 12.95
N VAL A 81 10.17 0.88 12.13
CA VAL A 81 11.53 1.33 12.45
C VAL A 81 11.65 2.81 12.07
N VAL A 82 11.50 3.71 13.05
CA VAL A 82 11.54 5.16 12.84
C VAL A 82 12.90 5.71 13.30
N PRO A 83 13.72 6.31 12.42
CA PRO A 83 15.00 6.92 12.80
C PRO A 83 14.83 8.28 13.51
N ASN A 84 15.84 8.71 14.27
CA ASN A 84 15.90 10.07 14.80
C ASN A 84 16.18 11.07 13.66
N LEU A 85 15.43 12.17 13.62
CA LEU A 85 15.51 13.20 12.57
C LEU A 85 16.11 14.54 13.06
N GLU A 86 16.64 14.59 14.29
CA GLU A 86 17.33 15.75 14.81
C GLU A 86 18.56 16.10 13.94
N GLY A 87 18.63 17.35 13.46
CA GLY A 87 19.72 17.81 12.59
C GLY A 87 19.65 17.33 11.13
N PHE A 88 18.53 16.76 10.68
CA PHE A 88 18.40 16.27 9.31
C PHE A 88 18.23 17.42 8.29
N ASN A 89 19.15 17.50 7.33
CA ASN A 89 19.23 18.61 6.37
C ASN A 89 18.23 18.52 5.21
N LEU A 90 17.83 17.30 4.82
CA LEU A 90 16.97 17.10 3.66
C LEU A 90 15.52 17.47 3.99
N LYS A 91 14.88 18.18 3.05
CA LYS A 91 13.49 18.63 3.17
C LYS A 91 12.61 17.94 2.14
N PRO A 92 11.27 17.86 2.37
CA PRO A 92 10.34 17.27 1.39
C PRO A 92 10.31 17.97 0.03
N TYR A 93 10.78 19.22 -0.04
CA TYR A 93 10.79 20.03 -1.25
C TYR A 93 12.20 20.57 -1.54
N VAL A 94 12.51 20.67 -2.83
CA VAL A 94 13.78 21.18 -3.35
C VAL A 94 13.54 22.52 -4.05
N SER A 95 14.55 23.40 -4.07
CA SER A 95 14.49 24.69 -4.76
C SER A 95 14.45 24.53 -6.28
N TYR A 96 13.71 25.41 -6.97
CA TYR A 96 13.74 25.52 -8.44
C TYR A 96 15.08 26.00 -9.02
N LYS A 97 15.99 26.51 -8.18
CA LYS A 97 17.33 26.94 -8.63
C LYS A 97 18.27 25.78 -8.93
N THR A 98 17.90 24.56 -8.55
CA THR A 98 18.71 23.36 -8.78
C THR A 98 18.74 23.02 -10.28
N PRO A 99 19.92 22.66 -10.85
CA PRO A 99 20.00 22.23 -12.24
C PRO A 99 19.17 20.95 -12.48
N ALA A 100 18.73 20.74 -13.72
CA ALA A 100 18.03 19.52 -14.08
C ALA A 100 18.96 18.30 -13.95
N GLY A 101 18.46 17.23 -13.31
CA GLY A 101 19.19 15.97 -13.19
C GLY A 101 19.22 15.22 -14.52
N THR A 102 20.41 14.81 -14.95
CA THR A 102 20.65 14.05 -16.20
C THR A 102 21.10 12.62 -15.91
N GLU A 103 20.92 12.14 -14.69
CA GLU A 103 21.50 10.87 -14.26
C GLU A 103 20.82 9.67 -14.96
N PRO A 104 21.61 8.74 -15.53
CA PRO A 104 21.06 7.52 -16.11
C PRO A 104 20.53 6.58 -15.01
N PRO A 105 19.63 5.64 -15.35
CA PRO A 105 19.17 4.63 -14.40
C PRO A 105 20.35 3.75 -13.95
N MET A 106 20.37 3.41 -12.65
CA MET A 106 21.41 2.56 -12.07
C MET A 106 21.30 1.12 -12.61
N THR A 107 22.39 0.62 -13.20
CA THR A 107 22.49 -0.77 -13.68
C THR A 107 23.37 -1.63 -12.77
N PRO A 108 23.21 -2.97 -12.77
CA PRO A 108 24.08 -3.87 -12.00
C PRO A 108 25.55 -3.75 -12.39
N GLU A 109 25.84 -3.55 -13.68
CA GLU A 109 27.20 -3.34 -14.19
C GLU A 109 27.81 -2.04 -13.66
N MET A 110 27.05 -0.94 -13.68
CA MET A 110 27.51 0.32 -13.10
C MET A 110 27.82 0.18 -11.61
N PHE A 111 26.95 -0.50 -10.87
CA PHE A 111 27.16 -0.76 -9.45
C PHE A 111 28.41 -1.62 -9.20
N PHE A 112 28.57 -2.71 -9.96
CA PHE A 112 29.74 -3.59 -9.87
C PHE A 112 31.05 -2.82 -10.14
N ASN A 113 31.08 -2.03 -11.20
CA ASN A 113 32.24 -1.23 -11.59
C ASN A 113 32.59 -0.15 -10.56
N GLN A 114 31.60 0.40 -9.86
CA GLN A 114 31.83 1.44 -8.85
C GLN A 114 32.30 0.88 -7.50
N VAL A 115 31.75 -0.26 -7.07
CA VAL A 115 31.96 -0.77 -5.71
C VAL A 115 32.97 -1.91 -5.64
N VAL A 116 32.87 -2.88 -6.55
CA VAL A 116 33.59 -4.16 -6.44
C VAL A 116 34.83 -4.18 -7.32
N ALA A 117 34.74 -3.68 -8.56
CA ALA A 117 35.84 -3.71 -9.51
C ALA A 117 37.16 -3.09 -8.99
N PRO A 118 37.16 -1.93 -8.29
CA PRO A 118 38.41 -1.33 -7.80
C PRO A 118 39.13 -2.18 -6.74
N GLN A 119 38.43 -3.08 -6.06
CA GLN A 119 39.04 -4.02 -5.13
C GLN A 119 39.64 -5.22 -5.86
N ILE A 120 38.94 -5.73 -6.88
CA ILE A 120 39.41 -6.86 -7.70
C ILE A 120 40.65 -6.46 -8.50
N GLU A 121 40.65 -5.28 -9.12
CA GLU A 121 41.79 -4.77 -9.91
C GLU A 121 43.07 -4.69 -9.06
N ARG A 122 42.98 -4.16 -7.83
CA ARG A 122 44.10 -4.11 -6.89
C ARG A 122 44.63 -5.50 -6.53
N ASP A 123 43.74 -6.43 -6.20
CA ASP A 123 44.16 -7.80 -5.84
C ASP A 123 44.77 -8.56 -7.04
N ILE A 124 44.37 -8.22 -8.28
CA ILE A 124 44.97 -8.73 -9.51
C ILE A 124 46.38 -8.16 -9.71
N GLU A 125 46.55 -6.84 -9.57
CA GLU A 125 47.86 -6.18 -9.68
C GLU A 125 48.86 -6.69 -8.63
N GLU A 126 48.40 -6.96 -7.41
CA GLU A 126 49.20 -7.52 -6.33
C GLU A 126 49.46 -9.03 -6.48
N GLY A 127 48.79 -9.71 -7.42
CA GLY A 127 48.92 -11.15 -7.66
C GLY A 127 48.31 -12.03 -6.55
N VAL A 128 47.43 -11.47 -5.72
CA VAL A 128 46.74 -12.14 -4.60
C VAL A 128 45.34 -12.62 -5.00
N PHE A 129 44.89 -12.29 -6.21
CA PHE A 129 43.59 -12.69 -6.72
C PHE A 129 43.42 -14.22 -6.80
N ASN A 130 42.30 -14.72 -6.27
CA ASN A 130 41.92 -16.13 -6.34
C ASN A 130 40.43 -16.26 -6.72
N GLU A 131 40.16 -16.97 -7.81
CA GLU A 131 38.83 -17.20 -8.37
C GLU A 131 37.93 -18.07 -7.47
N GLU A 132 38.50 -18.95 -6.65
CA GLU A 132 37.68 -19.80 -5.77
C GLU A 132 37.11 -19.03 -4.57
N ASN A 133 37.77 -17.92 -4.20
CA ASN A 133 37.47 -17.13 -3.01
C ASN A 133 36.74 -15.80 -3.33
N LEU A 134 35.69 -15.87 -4.16
CA LEU A 134 34.87 -14.70 -4.52
C LEU A 134 34.04 -14.15 -3.36
N GLU A 135 33.84 -14.95 -2.30
CA GLU A 135 33.12 -14.53 -1.09
C GLU A 135 33.82 -13.35 -0.39
N LYS A 136 35.15 -13.25 -0.53
CA LYS A 136 35.95 -12.09 -0.09
C LYS A 136 35.44 -10.76 -0.66
N TYR A 137 34.95 -10.78 -1.91
CA TYR A 137 34.44 -9.61 -2.62
C TYR A 137 32.92 -9.43 -2.46
N GLY A 138 32.29 -10.20 -1.58
CA GLY A 138 30.86 -10.10 -1.30
C GLY A 138 29.97 -10.96 -2.19
N LEU A 139 30.52 -11.87 -3.01
CA LEU A 139 29.69 -12.81 -3.76
C LEU A 139 29.07 -13.84 -2.83
N GLU A 140 27.75 -13.92 -2.86
CA GLU A 140 26.99 -14.87 -2.08
C GLU A 140 26.48 -16.02 -2.98
N LYS A 141 27.19 -17.16 -2.99
CA LYS A 141 26.84 -18.31 -3.85
C LYS A 141 25.44 -18.86 -3.57
N THR A 142 25.01 -18.85 -2.30
CA THR A 142 23.67 -19.30 -1.91
C THR A 142 22.99 -18.32 -0.94
N GLN A 143 21.66 -18.32 -0.99
CA GLN A 143 20.79 -17.50 -0.12
C GLN A 143 20.26 -18.30 1.08
N GLY A 144 20.72 -19.54 1.26
CA GLY A 144 20.38 -20.38 2.42
C GLY A 144 20.93 -19.79 3.71
N GLY A 145 20.20 -19.95 4.82
CA GLY A 145 20.63 -19.50 6.14
C GLY A 145 20.58 -17.99 6.40
N LYS A 146 20.26 -17.16 5.39
CA LYS A 146 20.16 -15.70 5.55
C LYS A 146 18.85 -15.27 6.17
N LEU A 147 18.94 -14.25 7.04
CA LEU A 147 17.78 -13.57 7.62
C LEU A 147 17.00 -12.83 6.53
N PHE A 148 17.71 -12.04 5.71
CA PHE A 148 17.13 -11.33 4.57
C PHE A 148 17.56 -12.00 3.27
N LYS A 149 16.59 -12.56 2.55
CA LYS A 149 16.80 -13.27 1.29
C LYS A 149 16.41 -12.38 0.13
N LEU A 150 17.26 -12.33 -0.89
CA LEU A 150 16.96 -11.62 -2.13
C LEU A 150 15.92 -12.37 -2.98
N HIS A 151 16.08 -13.69 -3.11
CA HIS A 151 15.16 -14.53 -3.88
C HIS A 151 14.98 -15.92 -3.24
N PRO A 152 13.74 -16.37 -2.95
CA PRO A 152 12.51 -15.58 -2.93
C PRO A 152 12.54 -14.54 -1.80
N ARG A 153 12.04 -13.32 -2.08
CA ARG A 153 12.09 -12.19 -1.14
C ARG A 153 11.28 -12.48 0.12
N ASN A 154 11.87 -12.30 1.30
CA ASN A 154 11.21 -12.56 2.59
C ASN A 154 11.05 -11.32 3.50
N PHE A 155 11.36 -10.13 3.01
CA PHE A 155 11.21 -8.88 3.75
C PHE A 155 10.20 -7.92 3.12
N VAL A 156 9.70 -7.00 3.95
CA VAL A 156 8.73 -5.95 3.60
C VAL A 156 9.50 -4.67 3.21
N ARG A 157 8.86 -3.79 2.44
CA ARG A 157 9.40 -2.47 2.06
C ARG A 157 9.08 -1.44 3.13
#